data_AF-A0A7S4M4G8-F1
#
_entry.id   AF-A0A7S4M4G8-F1
#
_cell.length_a   1.000
_cell.length_b   1.000
_cell.length_c   1.000
_cell.angle_alpha   90.00
_cell.angle_beta   90.00
_cell.angle_gamma   90.00
#
_symmetry.space_group_name_H-M   'P 1'
#
loop_
_entity.id
_entity.type
_entity.pdbx_description
1 polymer ?
#
loop_
_entity_poly.entity_id
_entity_poly.type
_entity_poly.pdbx_seq_one_letter_code
_entity_poly.pdbx_strand_id
1 'polypeptide(L)'
;TALFGGQKKIRITHLETCGTCTGSGVAPGASVTTCPQCGGRGVITQTVQTILGRMQQQARCPTCGGSGNVVEKYCGTCDGKGVQKKSKQITITIPPGVDDGNRLRVRGEGDAGPKGGPSGDLYVFLKVTADPRFRRDGMDIYSDIKLSYVDAILGTKIAVPTVDGDVELNLPAGTQPGTTMRIADKGAPKLNSLNVRGSQFVKVQVEIPKQLSPKERELVVALKGQQK
;
A
#
# COMPACT_ATOMS: atom_id res chain seq x y z
N THR A 1 7.84 -2.48 9.11
CA THR A 1 6.73 -1.52 8.88
C THR A 1 5.37 -2.18 8.77
N ALA A 2 5.20 -3.31 8.08
CA ALA A 2 3.87 -3.92 7.96
C ALA A 2 3.25 -4.35 9.31
N LEU A 3 4.06 -4.96 10.18
CA LEU A 3 3.61 -5.40 11.52
C LEU A 3 3.52 -4.24 12.51
N PHE A 4 4.59 -3.46 12.63
CA PHE A 4 4.74 -2.42 13.65
C PHE A 4 4.15 -1.05 13.28
N GLY A 5 3.73 -0.88 12.04
CA GLY A 5 3.41 0.43 11.49
C GLY A 5 4.65 1.29 11.27
N GLY A 6 4.44 2.56 11.01
CA GLY A 6 5.50 3.56 10.88
C GLY A 6 5.15 4.67 9.91
N GLN A 7 6.05 5.62 9.74
CA GLN A 7 5.90 6.69 8.76
C GLN A 7 6.84 6.46 7.58
N LYS A 8 6.35 6.72 6.36
CA LYS A 8 7.17 6.67 5.15
C LYS A 8 6.95 7.93 4.34
N LYS A 9 8.04 8.58 3.95
CA LYS A 9 8.00 9.71 3.02
C LYS A 9 8.02 9.18 1.60
N ILE A 10 7.07 9.61 0.79
CA ILE A 10 7.05 9.34 -0.65
C ILE A 10 7.10 10.64 -1.42
N ARG A 11 7.69 10.61 -2.61
CA ARG A 11 7.69 11.76 -3.52
C ARG A 11 6.74 11.44 -4.66
N ILE A 12 5.71 12.27 -4.82
CA ILE A 12 4.77 12.14 -5.93
C ILE A 12 4.86 13.37 -6.82
N THR A 13 4.39 13.22 -8.05
CA THR A 13 4.21 14.34 -8.95
C THR A 13 2.74 14.39 -9.34
N HIS A 14 2.07 15.49 -9.03
CA HIS A 14 0.63 15.65 -9.21
C HIS A 14 0.32 17.10 -9.64
N LEU A 15 -0.91 17.33 -10.05
CA LEU A 15 -1.41 18.66 -10.37
C LEU A 15 -1.81 19.38 -9.09
N GLU A 16 -1.25 20.56 -8.85
CA GLU A 16 -1.68 21.47 -7.80
C GLU A 16 -2.35 22.70 -8.41
N THR A 17 -3.22 23.34 -7.64
CA THR A 17 -3.79 24.65 -7.99
C THR A 17 -2.67 25.65 -8.25
N CYS A 18 -2.75 26.35 -9.39
CA CYS A 18 -1.78 27.38 -9.75
C CYS A 18 -1.81 28.49 -8.70
N GLY A 19 -0.68 28.74 -8.03
CA GLY A 19 -0.59 29.77 -6.99
C GLY A 19 -0.77 31.20 -7.52
N THR A 20 -0.38 31.46 -8.78
CA THR A 20 -0.47 32.78 -9.40
C THR A 20 -1.91 33.21 -9.66
N CYS A 21 -2.74 32.32 -10.20
CA CYS A 21 -4.13 32.63 -10.56
C CYS A 21 -5.17 31.99 -9.63
N THR A 22 -4.71 31.33 -8.56
CA THR A 22 -5.54 30.62 -7.57
C THR A 22 -6.56 29.65 -8.18
N GLY A 23 -6.24 29.05 -9.33
CA GLY A 23 -7.10 28.09 -10.02
C GLY A 23 -7.99 28.66 -11.12
N SER A 24 -8.08 29.99 -11.24
CA SER A 24 -8.95 30.64 -12.24
C SER A 24 -8.46 30.47 -13.68
N GLY A 25 -7.16 30.28 -13.88
CA GLY A 25 -6.54 30.31 -15.21
C GLY A 25 -6.42 31.71 -15.81
N VAL A 26 -6.82 32.76 -15.09
CA VAL A 26 -6.79 34.15 -15.55
C VAL A 26 -5.56 34.85 -14.98
N ALA A 27 -4.92 35.72 -15.76
CA ALA A 27 -3.78 36.48 -15.26
C ALA A 27 -4.23 37.42 -14.12
N PRO A 28 -3.43 37.59 -13.04
CA PRO A 28 -3.76 38.53 -11.98
C PRO A 28 -4.04 39.93 -12.54
N GLY A 29 -5.17 40.51 -12.16
CA GLY A 29 -5.61 41.83 -12.63
C GLY A 29 -6.24 41.88 -14.02
N ALA A 30 -6.29 40.77 -14.76
CA ALA A 30 -6.98 40.72 -16.05
C ALA A 30 -8.50 40.61 -15.88
N SER A 31 -9.24 41.25 -16.78
CA SER A 31 -10.70 41.25 -16.73
C SER A 31 -11.30 40.00 -17.36
N VAL A 32 -12.43 39.55 -16.80
CA VAL A 32 -13.27 38.50 -17.35
C VAL A 32 -14.62 39.13 -17.69
N THR A 33 -14.98 39.14 -18.96
CA THR A 33 -16.23 39.73 -19.44
C THR A 33 -17.18 38.66 -19.95
N THR A 34 -18.48 38.91 -19.83
CA THR A 34 -19.49 38.00 -20.38
C THR A 34 -19.39 37.96 -21.90
N CYS A 35 -19.41 36.77 -22.50
CA CYS A 35 -19.27 36.64 -23.95
C CYS A 35 -20.47 37.29 -24.66
N PRO A 36 -20.26 38.30 -25.53
CA PRO A 36 -21.34 39.04 -26.16
C PRO A 36 -22.11 38.18 -27.18
N GLN A 37 -21.46 37.18 -27.79
CA GLN A 37 -22.07 36.34 -28.80
C GLN A 37 -23.10 35.35 -28.23
N CYS A 38 -22.84 34.78 -27.05
CA CYS A 38 -23.74 33.82 -26.41
C CYS A 38 -24.48 34.39 -25.18
N GLY A 39 -24.13 35.61 -24.75
CA GLY A 39 -24.68 36.23 -23.55
C GLY A 39 -24.42 35.42 -22.27
N GLY A 40 -23.23 34.81 -22.14
CA GLY A 40 -22.90 33.98 -20.98
C GLY A 40 -23.28 32.50 -21.08
N ARG A 41 -24.06 32.10 -22.09
CA ARG A 41 -24.60 30.73 -22.19
C ARG A 41 -23.57 29.67 -22.61
N GLY A 42 -22.45 30.06 -23.22
CA GLY A 42 -21.44 29.14 -23.75
C GLY A 42 -21.85 28.39 -25.02
N VAL A 43 -23.13 28.40 -25.38
CA VAL A 43 -23.67 27.76 -26.58
C VAL A 43 -24.46 28.76 -27.44
N ILE A 44 -24.52 28.48 -28.74
CA ILE A 44 -25.31 29.22 -29.72
C ILE A 44 -26.20 28.25 -30.51
N THR A 45 -27.38 28.69 -30.92
CA THR A 45 -28.29 27.88 -31.75
C THR A 45 -27.88 28.01 -33.21
N GLN A 46 -27.46 26.91 -33.83
CA GLN A 46 -27.15 26.83 -35.25
C GLN A 46 -28.27 26.11 -35.99
N THR A 47 -28.76 26.70 -37.07
CA THR A 47 -29.71 26.03 -37.96
C THR A 47 -28.93 25.34 -39.08
N VAL A 48 -28.98 24.02 -39.14
CA VAL A 48 -28.36 23.22 -40.20
C VAL A 48 -29.43 22.70 -41.15
N GLN A 49 -29.10 22.67 -42.44
CA GLN A 49 -29.99 22.14 -43.46
C GLN A 49 -29.68 20.66 -43.66
N THR A 50 -30.70 19.82 -43.46
CA THR A 50 -30.63 18.37 -43.65
C THR A 50 -31.55 17.96 -44.79
N ILE A 51 -31.44 16.71 -45.24
CA ILE A 51 -32.32 16.13 -46.29
C ILE A 51 -33.79 16.16 -45.85
N LEU A 52 -34.06 16.21 -44.53
CA LEU A 52 -35.40 16.27 -43.94
C LEU A 52 -35.87 17.70 -43.60
N GLY A 53 -35.11 18.73 -43.98
CA GLY A 53 -35.44 20.14 -43.71
C GLY A 53 -34.45 20.84 -42.79
N ARG A 54 -34.84 22.00 -42.25
CA ARG A 54 -34.00 22.84 -41.37
C ARG A 54 -34.12 22.36 -39.93
N MET A 55 -33.01 21.92 -39.34
CA MET A 55 -32.94 21.47 -37.95
C MET A 55 -32.13 22.47 -37.13
N GLN A 56 -32.63 22.85 -35.94
CA GLN A 56 -31.88 23.67 -34.99
C GLN A 56 -31.11 22.78 -34.04
N GLN A 57 -29.81 23.02 -33.91
CA GLN A 57 -28.92 22.31 -33.00
C GLN A 57 -28.11 23.31 -32.17
N GLN A 58 -27.84 22.96 -30.92
CA GLN A 58 -26.96 23.76 -30.08
C GLN A 58 -25.51 23.42 -30.42
N ALA A 59 -24.72 24.45 -30.72
CA ALA A 59 -23.29 24.35 -30.94
C ALA A 59 -22.54 25.14 -29.86
N ARG A 60 -21.29 24.75 -29.57
CA ARG A 60 -20.42 25.54 -28.69
C ARG A 60 -20.17 26.91 -29.31
N CYS A 61 -20.27 27.97 -28.50
CA CYS A 61 -20.00 29.33 -28.94
C CYS A 61 -18.54 29.43 -29.42
N PRO A 62 -18.28 29.84 -30.67
CA PRO A 62 -16.91 29.86 -31.21
C PRO A 62 -16.03 30.91 -30.52
N THR A 63 -16.59 32.04 -30.08
CA THR A 63 -15.83 33.09 -29.38
C THR A 63 -15.33 32.68 -27.99
N CYS A 64 -16.15 32.02 -27.17
CA CYS A 64 -15.76 31.64 -25.80
C CYS A 64 -15.42 30.16 -25.63
N GLY A 65 -15.54 29.36 -26.69
CA GLY A 65 -15.26 27.91 -26.66
C GLY A 65 -16.17 27.11 -25.71
N GLY A 66 -17.27 27.69 -25.22
CA GLY A 66 -18.16 27.06 -24.24
C GLY A 66 -18.05 27.61 -22.81
N SER A 67 -17.11 28.51 -22.51
CA SER A 67 -16.94 29.04 -21.15
C SER A 67 -18.03 30.04 -20.72
N GLY A 68 -18.71 30.67 -21.69
CA GLY A 68 -19.63 31.78 -21.46
C GLY A 68 -18.93 33.13 -21.24
N ASN A 69 -17.62 33.15 -21.06
CA ASN A 69 -16.85 34.35 -20.74
C ASN A 69 -15.66 34.52 -21.70
N VAL A 70 -15.30 35.78 -21.97
CA VAL A 70 -14.09 36.15 -22.70
C VAL A 70 -13.06 36.63 -21.69
N VAL A 71 -11.90 35.99 -21.71
CA VAL A 71 -10.77 36.32 -20.84
C VAL A 71 -9.82 37.22 -21.61
N GLU A 72 -9.51 38.39 -21.06
CA GLU A 72 -8.59 39.34 -21.66
C GLU A 72 -7.17 38.76 -21.76
N LYS A 73 -6.69 38.15 -20.67
CA LYS A 73 -5.36 37.54 -20.59
C LYS A 73 -5.34 36.31 -19.71
N TYR A 74 -4.91 35.18 -20.27
CA TYR A 74 -4.72 33.94 -19.53
C TYR A 74 -3.47 33.98 -18.65
N CYS A 75 -3.48 33.23 -17.56
CA CYS A 75 -2.34 33.09 -16.68
C CYS A 75 -1.18 32.40 -17.41
N GLY A 76 -0.06 33.11 -17.59
CA GLY A 76 1.12 32.57 -18.27
C GLY A 76 1.84 31.46 -17.49
N THR A 77 1.64 31.37 -16.17
CA THR A 77 2.30 30.33 -15.36
C THR A 77 1.64 28.96 -15.50
N CYS A 78 0.37 28.89 -15.91
CA CYS A 78 -0.35 27.63 -16.11
C CYS A 78 -1.00 27.52 -17.50
N ASP A 79 -0.69 28.44 -18.41
CA ASP A 79 -1.26 28.53 -19.76
C ASP A 79 -2.80 28.48 -19.76
N GLY A 80 -3.42 29.15 -18.80
CA GLY A 80 -4.89 29.17 -18.65
C GLY A 80 -5.51 27.92 -18.04
N LYS A 81 -4.73 26.89 -17.68
CA LYS A 81 -5.25 25.62 -17.14
C LYS A 81 -5.72 25.71 -15.69
N GLY A 82 -5.24 26.70 -14.94
CA GLY A 82 -5.53 26.85 -13.50
C GLY A 82 -4.77 25.88 -12.60
N VAL A 83 -4.04 24.91 -13.16
CA VAL A 83 -3.28 23.90 -12.42
C VAL A 83 -1.84 23.79 -12.94
N GLN A 84 -0.93 23.31 -12.10
CA GLN A 84 0.48 23.12 -12.42
C GLN A 84 0.97 21.78 -11.89
N LYS A 85 1.82 21.12 -12.67
CA LYS A 85 2.49 19.89 -12.25
C LYS A 85 3.57 20.23 -11.23
N LYS A 86 3.46 19.69 -10.02
CA LYS A 86 4.45 19.87 -8.95
C LYS A 86 4.85 18.55 -8.33
N SER A 87 6.10 18.49 -7.91
CA SER A 87 6.64 17.37 -7.16
C SER A 87 6.61 17.68 -5.67
N LYS A 88 5.86 16.89 -4.90
CA LYS A 88 5.66 17.08 -3.45
C LYS A 88 6.10 15.83 -2.70
N GLN A 89 6.74 16.04 -1.55
CA GLN A 89 7.04 14.96 -0.61
C GLN A 89 5.91 14.87 0.40
N ILE A 90 5.30 13.70 0.50
CA ILE A 90 4.17 13.42 1.39
C ILE A 90 4.62 12.38 2.41
N THR A 91 4.39 12.68 3.68
CA THR A 91 4.59 11.71 4.77
C THR A 91 3.32 10.92 4.96
N ILE A 92 3.42 9.60 4.80
CA ILE A 92 2.31 8.67 4.95
C ILE A 92 2.50 7.87 6.22
N THR A 93 1.48 7.82 7.06
CA THR A 93 1.44 6.96 8.25
C THR A 93 0.83 5.62 7.87
N ILE A 94 1.63 4.56 7.98
CA ILE A 94 1.21 3.18 7.75
C ILE A 94 0.78 2.61 9.10
N PRO A 95 -0.48 2.22 9.28
CA PRO A 95 -0.92 1.61 10.52
C PRO A 95 -0.27 0.25 10.73
N PRO A 96 -0.09 -0.18 11.98
CA PRO A 96 0.34 -1.53 12.31
C PRO A 96 -0.69 -2.58 11.87
N GLY A 97 -0.21 -3.76 11.50
CA GLY A 97 -1.06 -4.89 11.11
C GLY A 97 -1.57 -4.85 9.67
N VAL A 98 -1.09 -3.92 8.83
CA VAL A 98 -1.45 -3.89 7.41
C VAL A 98 -1.02 -5.17 6.71
N ASP A 99 -1.86 -5.63 5.78
CA ASP A 99 -1.59 -6.80 4.96
C ASP A 99 -1.24 -6.41 3.52
N ASP A 100 -0.79 -7.39 2.73
CA ASP A 100 -0.54 -7.19 1.31
C ASP A 100 -1.82 -6.80 0.56
N GLY A 101 -1.71 -5.81 -0.33
CA GLY A 101 -2.85 -5.29 -1.08
C GLY A 101 -3.71 -4.27 -0.32
N ASN A 102 -3.42 -3.99 0.96
CA ASN A 102 -4.14 -2.95 1.70
C ASN A 102 -4.03 -1.59 1.00
N ARG A 103 -5.15 -0.89 0.90
CA ARG A 103 -5.25 0.42 0.27
C ARG A 103 -5.38 1.53 1.31
N LEU A 104 -4.44 2.46 1.31
CA LEU A 104 -4.46 3.63 2.16
C LEU A 104 -4.90 4.87 1.36
N ARG A 105 -5.88 5.61 1.89
CA ARG A 105 -6.37 6.86 1.31
C ARG A 105 -5.75 8.04 2.05
N VAL A 106 -4.99 8.86 1.34
CA VAL A 106 -4.48 10.14 1.83
C VAL A 106 -5.34 11.25 1.26
N ARG A 107 -6.16 11.87 2.13
CA ARG A 107 -7.19 12.81 1.70
C ARG A 107 -6.59 14.12 1.19
N GLY A 108 -7.12 14.64 0.09
CA GLY A 108 -6.73 15.95 -0.47
C GLY A 108 -5.34 16.01 -1.09
N GLU A 109 -4.63 14.88 -1.18
CA GLU A 109 -3.28 14.76 -1.77
C GLU A 109 -3.32 14.20 -3.20
N GLY A 110 -4.50 14.12 -3.82
CA GLY A 110 -4.66 13.82 -5.24
C GLY A 110 -4.56 15.08 -6.12
N ASP A 111 -4.76 14.92 -7.42
CA ASP A 111 -4.74 16.04 -8.37
C ASP A 111 -5.79 17.11 -8.03
N ALA A 112 -5.39 18.38 -8.15
CA ALA A 112 -6.26 19.54 -8.03
C ALA A 112 -7.36 19.51 -9.09
N GLY A 113 -8.59 19.83 -8.68
CA GLY A 113 -9.73 19.88 -9.58
C GLY A 113 -9.60 21.01 -10.61
N PRO A 114 -10.15 20.84 -11.83
CA PRO A 114 -10.15 21.90 -12.83
C PRO A 114 -10.95 23.11 -12.35
N LYS A 115 -10.54 24.32 -12.78
CA LYS A 115 -11.25 25.59 -12.51
C LYS A 115 -11.50 25.88 -11.02
N GLY A 116 -10.54 25.54 -10.15
CA GLY A 116 -10.66 25.77 -8.71
C GLY A 116 -11.49 24.71 -7.96
N GLY A 117 -11.77 23.56 -8.59
CA GLY A 117 -12.35 22.41 -7.91
C GLY A 117 -11.42 21.85 -6.81
N PRO A 118 -11.96 21.16 -5.79
CA PRO A 118 -11.16 20.59 -4.72
C PRO A 118 -10.21 19.50 -5.25
N SER A 119 -9.11 19.28 -4.55
CA SER A 119 -8.20 18.19 -4.85
C SER A 119 -8.86 16.83 -4.59
N GLY A 120 -8.51 15.86 -5.44
CA GLY A 120 -8.83 14.46 -5.20
C GLY A 120 -8.03 13.85 -4.05
N ASP A 121 -8.08 12.53 -3.94
CA ASP A 121 -7.33 11.77 -2.94
C ASP A 121 -6.22 10.94 -3.58
N LEU A 122 -5.14 10.74 -2.83
CA LEU A 122 -4.10 9.81 -3.18
C LEU A 122 -4.41 8.43 -2.58
N TYR A 123 -4.49 7.42 -3.44
CA TYR A 123 -4.59 6.02 -3.02
C TYR A 123 -3.23 5.35 -3.10
N VAL A 124 -2.76 4.81 -1.99
CA VAL A 124 -1.49 4.09 -1.88
C VAL A 124 -1.77 2.62 -1.64
N PHE A 125 -1.31 1.78 -2.55
CA PHE A 125 -1.38 0.34 -2.44
C PHE A 125 -0.13 -0.17 -1.72
N LEU A 126 -0.33 -0.83 -0.58
CA LEU A 126 0.74 -1.38 0.22
C LEU A 126 1.10 -2.76 -0.31
N LYS A 127 2.39 -2.97 -0.55
CA LYS A 127 2.97 -4.28 -0.87
C LYS A 127 3.89 -4.71 0.25
N VAL A 128 3.65 -5.87 0.83
CA VAL A 128 4.46 -6.43 1.91
C VAL A 128 5.55 -7.30 1.29
N THR A 129 6.80 -6.96 1.57
CA THR A 129 7.94 -7.78 1.14
C THR A 129 7.98 -9.08 1.94
N ALA A 130 8.14 -10.21 1.26
CA ALA A 130 8.33 -11.50 1.91
C ALA A 130 9.63 -11.54 2.72
N ASP A 131 9.61 -12.13 3.91
CA ASP A 131 10.79 -12.42 4.72
C ASP A 131 11.13 -13.91 4.59
N PRO A 132 12.40 -14.30 4.39
CA PRO A 132 12.77 -15.71 4.26
C PRO A 132 12.57 -16.54 5.53
N ARG A 133 12.50 -15.90 6.71
CA ARG A 133 12.33 -16.57 8.01
C ARG A 133 10.87 -16.75 8.39
N PHE A 134 9.98 -15.92 7.84
CA PHE A 134 8.60 -15.80 8.27
C PHE A 134 7.64 -15.80 7.09
N ARG A 135 6.65 -16.67 7.16
CA ARG A 135 5.48 -16.64 6.28
C ARG A 135 4.28 -16.13 7.07
N ARG A 136 3.66 -15.04 6.62
CA ARG A 136 2.44 -14.50 7.23
C ARG A 136 1.20 -15.05 6.53
N ASP A 137 0.19 -15.40 7.31
CA ASP A 137 -1.17 -15.72 6.84
C ASP A 137 -2.19 -15.03 7.74
N GLY A 138 -2.78 -13.94 7.25
CA GLY A 138 -3.64 -13.06 8.05
C GLY A 138 -2.94 -12.52 9.30
N MET A 139 -3.38 -12.97 10.48
CA MET A 139 -2.79 -12.58 11.76
C MET A 139 -1.70 -13.54 12.24
N ASP A 140 -1.60 -14.73 11.67
CA ASP A 140 -0.69 -15.76 12.14
C ASP A 140 0.63 -15.71 11.37
N ILE A 141 1.71 -16.05 12.07
CA ILE A 141 3.07 -16.09 11.53
C ILE A 141 3.56 -17.53 11.58
N TYR A 142 4.15 -18.00 10.50
CA TYR A 142 4.72 -19.33 10.38
C TYR A 142 6.22 -19.22 10.21
N SER A 143 6.96 -20.05 10.93
CA SER A 143 8.41 -20.15 10.84
C SER A 143 8.83 -21.60 10.96
N ASP A 144 9.92 -21.96 10.31
CA ASP A 144 10.55 -23.26 10.47
C ASP A 144 11.79 -23.14 11.37
N ILE A 145 11.98 -24.13 12.24
CA ILE A 145 13.21 -24.28 13.02
C ILE A 145 13.85 -25.62 12.71
N LYS A 146 15.18 -25.63 12.73
CA LYS A 146 15.97 -26.84 12.58
C LYS A 146 16.40 -27.33 13.94
N LEU A 147 16.22 -28.61 14.19
CA LEU A 147 16.52 -29.25 15.47
C LEU A 147 17.37 -30.49 15.23
N SER A 148 18.37 -30.72 16.06
CA SER A 148 19.14 -31.96 15.97
C SER A 148 18.28 -33.16 16.38
N TYR A 149 18.54 -34.33 15.80
CA TYR A 149 17.83 -35.55 16.20
C TYR A 149 18.04 -35.91 17.69
N VAL A 150 19.19 -35.53 18.27
CA VAL A 150 19.48 -35.74 19.69
C VAL A 150 18.58 -34.86 20.56
N ASP A 151 18.50 -33.57 20.23
CA ASP A 151 17.63 -32.63 20.94
C ASP A 151 16.15 -32.98 20.78
N ALA A 152 15.75 -33.51 19.62
CA ALA A 152 14.39 -34.00 19.41
C ALA A 152 14.05 -35.19 20.34
N ILE A 153 15.00 -36.10 20.57
CA ILE A 153 14.83 -37.25 21.46
C ILE A 153 14.81 -36.80 22.92
N LEU A 154 15.79 -36.01 23.35
CA LEU A 154 15.99 -35.66 24.76
C LEU A 154 15.12 -34.49 25.24
N GLY A 155 14.62 -33.68 24.31
CA GLY A 155 14.01 -32.39 24.62
C GLY A 155 15.10 -31.34 24.85
N THR A 156 14.75 -30.07 24.62
CA THR A 156 15.71 -28.97 24.75
C THR A 156 14.98 -27.64 24.90
N LYS A 157 15.71 -26.60 25.26
CA LYS A 157 15.25 -25.22 25.22
C LYS A 157 15.99 -24.49 24.13
N ILE A 158 15.26 -23.88 23.20
CA ILE A 158 15.84 -23.15 22.08
C ILE A 158 15.31 -21.73 22.04
N ALA A 159 16.14 -20.80 21.57
CA ALA A 159 15.69 -19.46 21.23
C ALA A 159 15.06 -19.48 19.84
N VAL A 160 13.77 -19.18 19.74
CA VAL A 160 13.05 -19.08 18.47
C VAL A 160 12.96 -17.62 18.07
N PRO A 161 13.40 -17.24 16.86
CA PRO A 161 13.23 -15.89 16.38
C PRO A 161 11.74 -15.62 16.14
N THR A 162 11.24 -14.54 16.74
CA THR A 162 9.90 -14.01 16.46
C THR A 162 10.02 -12.65 15.79
N VAL A 163 8.89 -12.12 15.32
CA VAL A 163 8.85 -10.78 14.75
C VAL A 163 9.23 -9.70 15.76
N ASP A 164 9.02 -9.93 17.07
CA ASP A 164 9.31 -8.99 18.16
C ASP A 164 10.69 -9.20 18.81
N GLY A 165 11.47 -10.17 18.35
CA GLY A 165 12.71 -10.62 19.00
C GLY A 165 12.66 -12.09 19.41
N ASP A 166 13.73 -12.60 20.01
CA ASP A 166 13.85 -14.02 20.31
C ASP A 166 13.04 -14.40 21.56
N VAL A 167 12.42 -15.58 21.53
CA VAL A 167 11.65 -16.14 22.65
C VAL A 167 12.14 -17.55 22.94
N GLU A 168 12.35 -17.89 24.21
CA GLU A 168 12.67 -19.26 24.61
C GLU A 168 11.45 -20.17 24.42
N LEU A 169 11.62 -21.23 23.63
CA LEU A 169 10.64 -22.29 23.44
C LEU A 169 11.18 -23.59 24.03
N ASN A 170 10.40 -24.17 24.96
CA ASN A 170 10.69 -25.47 25.53
C ASN A 170 10.13 -26.58 24.63
N LEU A 171 11.01 -27.44 24.13
CA LEU A 171 10.66 -28.60 23.32
C LEU A 171 10.68 -29.86 24.19
N PRO A 172 9.54 -30.58 24.29
CA PRO A 172 9.49 -31.80 25.07
C PRO A 172 10.34 -32.91 24.46
N ALA A 173 10.80 -33.84 25.28
CA ALA A 173 11.44 -35.06 24.83
C ALA A 173 10.51 -35.85 23.88
N GLY A 174 11.08 -36.47 22.86
CA GLY A 174 10.33 -37.21 21.83
C GLY A 174 9.58 -36.32 20.83
N THR A 175 9.99 -35.07 20.65
CA THR A 175 9.39 -34.16 19.65
C THR A 175 9.53 -34.77 18.24
N GLN A 176 8.39 -34.96 17.56
CA GLN A 176 8.37 -35.58 16.25
C GLN A 176 8.71 -34.58 15.13
N PRO A 177 9.35 -35.02 14.03
CA PRO A 177 9.54 -34.18 12.85
C PRO A 177 8.20 -33.68 12.30
N GLY A 178 8.12 -32.39 11.96
CA GLY A 178 6.91 -31.75 11.46
C GLY A 178 5.93 -31.28 12.55
N THR A 179 6.21 -31.57 13.83
CA THR A 179 5.42 -31.03 14.95
C THR A 179 5.35 -29.50 14.85
N THR A 180 4.16 -28.94 15.05
CA THR A 180 3.96 -27.50 15.04
C THR A 180 3.64 -27.01 16.43
N MET A 181 4.48 -26.13 16.96
CA MET A 181 4.33 -25.53 18.29
C MET A 181 3.71 -24.14 18.15
N ARG A 182 2.74 -23.81 19.00
CA ARG A 182 2.08 -22.49 19.00
C ARG A 182 2.67 -21.60 20.09
N ILE A 183 3.10 -20.40 19.71
CA ILE A 183 3.47 -19.32 20.62
C ILE A 183 2.39 -18.26 20.54
N ALA A 184 1.58 -18.14 21.60
CA ALA A 184 0.49 -17.18 21.69
C ALA A 184 1.02 -15.73 21.64
N ASP A 185 0.23 -14.83 21.06
CA ASP A 185 0.47 -13.38 21.02
C ASP A 185 1.76 -12.93 20.30
N LYS A 186 2.39 -13.84 19.54
CA LYS A 186 3.59 -13.58 18.72
C LYS A 186 3.32 -13.48 17.22
N GLY A 187 2.04 -13.43 16.83
CA GLY A 187 1.63 -13.16 15.45
C GLY A 187 1.60 -11.67 15.10
N ALA A 188 1.00 -11.37 13.94
CA ALA A 188 0.73 -10.01 13.51
C ALA A 188 -0.42 -9.36 14.31
N PRO A 189 -0.35 -8.04 14.56
CA PRO A 189 -1.47 -7.33 15.19
C PRO A 189 -2.63 -7.18 14.21
N LYS A 190 -3.86 -7.16 14.75
CA LYS A 190 -5.06 -6.88 13.97
C LYS A 190 -5.09 -5.41 13.56
N LEU A 191 -5.41 -5.13 12.31
CA LEU A 191 -5.59 -3.77 11.81
C LEU A 191 -6.63 -3.03 12.66
N ASN A 192 -6.28 -1.81 13.12
CA ASN A 192 -7.10 -0.97 14.02
C ASN A 192 -7.34 -1.55 15.43
N SER A 193 -6.65 -2.63 15.83
CA SER A 193 -6.79 -3.22 17.17
C SER A 193 -5.44 -3.77 17.63
N LEU A 194 -4.60 -2.86 18.13
CA LEU A 194 -3.23 -3.16 18.56
C LEU A 194 -3.13 -4.22 19.67
N ASN A 195 -4.15 -4.32 20.52
CA ASN A 195 -4.17 -5.24 21.66
C ASN A 195 -4.52 -6.68 21.25
N VAL A 196 -4.89 -6.91 19.99
CA VAL A 196 -5.25 -8.23 19.47
C VAL A 196 -4.18 -8.68 18.49
N ARG A 197 -3.53 -9.81 18.79
CA ARG A 197 -2.49 -10.41 17.94
C ARG A 197 -2.83 -11.85 17.60
N GLY A 198 -2.33 -12.32 16.46
CA GLY A 198 -2.32 -13.75 16.14
C GLY A 198 -1.26 -14.50 16.93
N SER A 199 -1.07 -15.76 16.56
CA SER A 199 -0.01 -16.61 17.12
C SER A 199 1.13 -16.79 16.13
N GLN A 200 2.31 -17.18 16.64
CA GLN A 200 3.37 -17.74 15.81
C GLN A 200 3.30 -19.27 15.89
N PHE A 201 3.29 -19.92 14.73
CA PHE A 201 3.34 -21.36 14.57
C PHE A 201 4.73 -21.76 14.09
N VAL A 202 5.42 -22.54 14.92
CA VAL A 202 6.80 -22.94 14.72
C VAL A 202 6.81 -24.40 14.33
N LYS A 203 7.16 -24.70 13.08
CA LYS A 203 7.27 -26.08 12.60
C LYS A 203 8.68 -26.60 12.84
N VAL A 204 8.77 -27.74 13.51
CA VAL A 204 10.04 -28.39 13.84
C VAL A 204 10.50 -29.26 12.68
N GLN A 205 11.68 -28.98 12.14
CA GLN A 205 12.36 -29.81 11.15
C GLN A 205 13.55 -30.49 11.82
N VAL A 206 13.48 -31.81 11.97
CA VAL A 206 14.59 -32.57 12.58
C VAL A 206 15.64 -32.87 11.52
N GLU A 207 16.86 -32.42 11.75
CA GLU A 207 18.00 -32.68 10.87
C GLU A 207 18.70 -33.97 11.31
N ILE A 208 18.62 -34.98 10.46
CA ILE A 208 19.34 -36.24 10.62
C ILE A 208 20.64 -36.14 9.82
N PRO A 209 21.81 -36.34 10.44
CA PRO A 209 23.10 -36.25 9.75
C PRO A 209 23.22 -37.32 8.67
N LYS A 210 23.74 -36.92 7.49
CA LYS A 210 23.96 -37.82 6.34
C LYS A 210 25.18 -38.73 6.51
N GLN A 211 26.11 -38.31 7.35
CA GLN A 211 27.36 -39.03 7.64
C GLN A 211 27.55 -39.06 9.15
N LEU A 212 28.03 -40.18 9.65
CA LEU A 212 28.32 -40.40 11.07
C LEU A 212 29.80 -40.76 11.20
N SER A 213 30.47 -40.18 12.20
CA SER A 213 31.80 -40.62 12.60
C SER A 213 31.76 -42.06 13.15
N PRO A 214 32.90 -42.78 13.20
CA PRO A 214 32.95 -44.12 13.76
C PRO A 214 32.36 -44.21 15.18
N LYS A 215 32.65 -43.21 16.02
CA LYS A 215 32.16 -43.12 17.40
C LYS A 215 30.66 -42.86 17.47
N GLU A 216 30.12 -41.95 16.66
CA GLU A 216 28.67 -41.69 16.62
C GLU A 216 27.90 -42.92 16.11
N ARG A 217 28.44 -43.61 15.10
CA ARG A 217 27.84 -44.84 14.58
C ARG A 217 27.77 -45.92 15.67
N GLU A 218 28.83 -46.10 16.45
CA GLU A 218 28.84 -47.03 17.59
C GLU A 218 27.71 -46.70 18.60
N LEU A 219 27.58 -45.42 18.98
CA LEU A 219 26.54 -44.97 19.90
C LEU A 219 25.12 -45.18 19.36
N VAL A 220 24.88 -44.88 18.09
CA VAL A 220 23.56 -45.07 17.45
C VAL A 220 23.23 -46.56 17.31
N VAL A 221 24.22 -47.43 17.05
CA VAL A 221 24.02 -48.90 17.02
C VAL A 221 23.70 -49.43 18.42
N ALA A 222 24.38 -48.96 19.45
CA ALA A 222 24.08 -49.33 20.83
C ALA A 222 22.64 -48.93 21.21
N LEU A 223 22.20 -47.73 20.83
CA LEU A 223 20.81 -47.28 21.00
C LEU A 223 19.81 -48.17 20.25
N LYS A 224 20.12 -48.59 19.03
CA LYS A 224 19.26 -49.49 18.25
C LYS A 224 18.98 -50.82 18.97
N GLY A 225 19.96 -51.37 19.70
CA GLY A 225 19.79 -52.59 20.48
C GLY A 225 18.89 -52.44 21.72
N GLN A 226 18.66 -51.21 22.18
CA GLN A 226 17.81 -50.90 23.34
C GLN A 226 16.38 -50.47 22.94
N GLN A 227 16.15 -50.15 21.67
CA GLN A 227 14.81 -49.85 21.17
C GLN A 227 13.97 -51.13 21.16
N LYS A 228 12.86 -51.13 21.91
CA LYS A 228 11.83 -52.19 21.86
C LYS A 228 10.95 -52.04 20.64
#